data_AF-A0A8I5TUM1-F1
#
_entry.id   AF-A0A8I5TUM1-F1
#
_cell.length_a   1.000
_cell.length_b   1.000
_cell.length_c   1.000
_cell.angle_alpha   90.00
_cell.angle_beta   90.00
_cell.angle_gamma   90.00
#
_symmetry.space_group_name_H-M   'P 1'
#
loop_
_entity.id
_entity.type
_entity.pdbx_description
1 polymer ?
#
loop_
_entity_poly.entity_id
_entity_poly.type
_entity_poly.pdbx_seq_one_letter_code
_entity_poly.pdbx_strand_id
1 'polypeptide(L)'
;MLIKVKTLTGKEIEIDIEPTDKVERIKERVEEKEGIPPQQQRLIYSGKQMNDEKTAADYKILDYTLWPFWVDTHVDPPFHKSSDGTVRDRRGQDVRLYPEVPEVLKRLQSLGVPGAAASRTSEIEGANQLLELFDLIRYFVHREIYPGSKITHFERLQQKTGIPFSQMIFFDDERRNIVDVSKLGVTCIHIQNGMNLQTLSQGLQTFAKAQTGP
;
A
#
# COMPACT_ATOMS: atom_id res chain seq x y z
N MET A 1 -0.01 -11.81 -12.69
CA MET A 1 0.34 -10.41 -13.02
C MET A 1 1.73 -10.38 -13.61
N LEU A 2 1.91 -9.65 -14.72
CA LEU A 2 3.22 -9.51 -15.36
C LEU A 2 4.05 -8.45 -14.65
N ILE A 3 5.28 -8.80 -14.28
CA ILE A 3 6.29 -7.85 -13.79
C ILE A 3 7.54 -7.90 -14.66
N LYS A 4 8.28 -6.79 -14.67
CA LYS A 4 9.58 -6.69 -15.32
C LYS A 4 10.70 -6.90 -14.31
N VAL A 5 11.64 -7.78 -14.65
CA VAL A 5 12.90 -7.96 -13.92
C VAL A 5 14.04 -7.48 -14.82
N LYS A 6 14.85 -6.55 -14.30
CA LYS A 6 16.03 -6.07 -15.00
C LYS A 6 17.28 -6.77 -14.47
N THR A 7 18.04 -7.41 -15.36
CA THR A 7 19.28 -8.08 -15.01
C THR A 7 20.44 -7.08 -14.87
N LEU A 8 21.56 -7.53 -14.30
CA LEU A 8 22.78 -6.71 -14.18
C LEU A 8 23.38 -6.32 -15.54
N THR A 9 23.08 -7.06 -16.61
CA THR A 9 23.51 -6.73 -17.98
C THR A 9 22.60 -5.70 -18.64
N GLY A 10 21.53 -5.28 -17.96
CA GLY A 10 20.56 -4.30 -18.45
C GLY A 10 19.41 -4.89 -19.28
N LYS A 11 19.36 -6.22 -19.45
CA LYS A 11 18.26 -6.93 -20.12
C LYS A 11 17.00 -6.88 -19.24
N GLU A 12 15.85 -6.57 -19.83
CA GLU A 12 14.55 -6.69 -19.18
C GLU A 12 13.88 -8.01 -19.59
N ILE A 13 13.37 -8.75 -18.60
CA ILE A 13 12.54 -9.92 -18.81
C ILE A 13 11.18 -9.72 -18.15
N GLU A 14 10.13 -10.21 -18.78
CA GLU A 14 8.80 -10.24 -18.19
C GLU A 14 8.54 -11.60 -17.56
N ILE A 15 8.08 -11.63 -16.32
CA ILE A 15 7.64 -12.85 -15.64
C ILE A 15 6.21 -12.64 -15.14
N ASP A 16 5.36 -13.64 -15.37
CA ASP A 16 4.04 -13.66 -14.77
C ASP A 16 4.16 -14.22 -13.36
N ILE A 17 3.62 -13.54 -12.36
CA ILE A 17 3.66 -13.94 -10.96
C ILE A 17 2.29 -13.77 -10.31
N GLU A 18 2.01 -14.49 -9.24
CA GLU A 18 0.88 -14.17 -8.37
C GLU A 18 1.33 -13.26 -7.21
N PRO A 19 0.49 -12.34 -6.70
CA PRO A 19 0.81 -11.56 -5.49
C PRO A 19 1.16 -12.43 -4.28
N THR A 20 0.61 -13.65 -4.24
CA THR A 20 0.85 -14.69 -3.24
C THR A 20 2.13 -15.49 -3.47
N ASP A 21 2.77 -15.38 -4.64
CA ASP A 21 4.04 -16.07 -4.90
C ASP A 21 5.11 -15.56 -3.95
N LYS A 22 5.79 -16.50 -3.27
CA LYS A 22 7.00 -16.21 -2.51
C LYS A 22 8.11 -15.71 -3.42
N VAL A 23 9.02 -14.92 -2.90
CA VAL A 23 10.20 -14.47 -3.65
C VAL A 23 11.04 -15.65 -4.14
N GLU A 24 11.09 -16.76 -3.39
CA GLU A 24 11.65 -18.03 -3.86
C GLU A 24 10.99 -18.50 -5.17
N ARG A 25 9.66 -18.49 -5.25
CA ARG A 25 8.91 -18.84 -6.46
C ARG A 25 9.15 -17.86 -7.62
N ILE A 26 9.33 -16.57 -7.31
CA ILE A 26 9.70 -15.57 -8.31
C ILE A 26 11.10 -15.87 -8.87
N LYS A 27 12.06 -16.28 -8.02
CA LYS A 27 13.40 -16.68 -8.46
C LYS A 27 13.36 -17.92 -9.36
N GLU A 28 12.53 -18.91 -9.07
CA GLU A 28 12.33 -20.06 -9.97
C GLU A 28 11.86 -19.62 -11.36
N ARG A 29 10.89 -18.69 -11.44
CA ARG A 29 10.43 -18.15 -12.73
C ARG A 29 11.50 -17.34 -13.47
N VAL A 30 12.41 -16.70 -12.74
CA VAL A 30 13.58 -16.03 -13.33
C VAL A 30 14.61 -17.06 -13.83
N GLU A 31 14.81 -18.17 -13.11
CA GLU A 31 15.68 -19.27 -13.55
C GLU A 31 15.19 -19.85 -14.87
N GLU A 32 13.90 -20.09 -15.04
CA GLU A 32 13.32 -20.59 -16.30
C GLU A 32 13.66 -19.70 -17.52
N LYS A 33 13.91 -18.40 -17.30
CA LYS A 33 14.22 -17.44 -18.36
C LYS A 33 15.70 -17.15 -18.55
N GLU A 34 16.48 -17.13 -17.46
CA GLU A 34 17.88 -16.72 -17.47
C GLU A 34 18.87 -17.85 -17.19
N GLY A 35 18.40 -19.02 -16.72
CA GLY A 35 19.23 -20.18 -16.40
C GLY A 35 20.09 -20.04 -15.14
N ILE A 36 19.82 -19.04 -14.29
CA ILE A 36 20.56 -18.79 -13.05
C ILE A 36 19.83 -19.48 -11.89
N PRO A 37 20.46 -20.39 -11.13
CA PRO A 37 19.80 -21.06 -10.00
C PRO A 37 19.27 -20.08 -8.93
N PRO A 38 18.08 -20.30 -8.31
CA PRO A 38 17.46 -19.40 -7.35
C PRO A 38 18.37 -18.97 -6.18
N GLN A 39 19.22 -19.88 -5.71
CA GLN A 39 20.15 -19.63 -4.61
C GLN A 39 21.28 -18.67 -5.01
N GLN A 40 21.59 -18.56 -6.30
CA GLN A 40 22.57 -17.62 -6.86
C GLN A 40 21.93 -16.28 -7.26
N GLN A 41 20.60 -16.21 -7.29
CA GLN A 41 19.89 -14.99 -7.64
C GLN A 41 19.76 -14.04 -6.45
N ARG A 42 19.97 -12.75 -6.72
CA ARG A 42 19.70 -11.66 -5.77
C ARG A 42 18.67 -10.72 -6.36
N LEU A 43 17.40 -10.98 -6.07
CA LEU A 43 16.33 -10.05 -6.44
C LEU A 43 16.40 -8.82 -5.53
N ILE A 44 16.52 -7.65 -6.15
CA ILE A 44 16.60 -6.36 -5.47
C ILE A 44 15.35 -5.57 -5.85
N TYR A 45 14.64 -5.11 -4.83
CA TYR A 45 13.49 -4.25 -4.98
C TYR A 45 13.70 -2.99 -4.14
N SER A 46 13.62 -1.83 -4.79
CA SER A 46 13.86 -0.51 -4.19
C SER A 46 15.14 -0.46 -3.34
N GLY A 47 16.24 -0.92 -3.95
CA GLY A 47 17.57 -0.92 -3.34
C GLY A 47 17.79 -1.93 -2.21
N LYS A 48 16.80 -2.76 -1.87
CA LYS A 48 16.93 -3.82 -0.85
C LYS A 48 16.78 -5.20 -1.44
N GLN A 49 17.61 -6.14 -0.98
CA GLN A 49 17.44 -7.54 -1.32
C GLN A 49 16.10 -8.05 -0.77
N MET A 50 15.35 -8.72 -1.64
CA MET A 50 14.09 -9.36 -1.30
C MET A 50 14.33 -10.64 -0.48
N ASN A 51 13.46 -10.90 0.49
CA ASN A 51 13.53 -12.10 1.34
C ASN A 51 12.69 -13.22 0.72
N ASP A 52 13.28 -14.42 0.60
CA ASP A 52 12.71 -15.61 -0.04
C ASP A 52 11.39 -16.10 0.59
N GLU A 53 11.18 -15.84 1.88
CA GLU A 53 9.96 -16.22 2.61
C GLU A 53 8.81 -15.21 2.43
N LYS A 54 9.12 -13.98 1.99
CA LYS A 54 8.12 -12.95 1.70
C LYS A 54 7.47 -13.21 0.35
N THR A 55 6.23 -12.75 0.17
CA THR A 55 5.53 -12.81 -1.11
C THR A 55 5.70 -11.54 -1.93
N ALA A 56 5.34 -11.56 -3.21
CA ALA A 56 5.31 -10.35 -4.03
C ALA A 56 4.46 -9.23 -3.42
N ALA A 57 3.31 -9.58 -2.83
CA ALA A 57 2.42 -8.67 -2.11
C ALA A 57 3.04 -8.09 -0.83
N ASP A 58 4.05 -8.74 -0.24
CA ASP A 58 4.65 -8.30 1.03
C ASP A 58 5.43 -6.97 0.94
N TYR A 59 5.43 -6.33 -0.23
CA TYR A 59 6.17 -5.11 -0.50
C TYR A 59 5.29 -3.84 -0.65
N LYS A 60 3.94 -3.84 -0.51
CA LYS A 60 3.09 -2.66 -0.91
C LYS A 60 1.76 -2.48 -0.14
N ILE A 61 1.40 -1.27 0.35
CA ILE A 61 0.06 -0.99 0.96
C ILE A 61 -0.60 0.40 0.77
N LEU A 62 0.07 1.52 0.51
CA LEU A 62 -0.73 2.76 0.23
C LEU A 62 -1.42 2.73 -1.15
N ASP A 63 -0.83 1.93 -2.01
CA ASP A 63 -1.11 1.85 -3.41
C ASP A 63 -2.42 1.12 -3.66
N TYR A 64 -3.18 1.56 -4.64
CA TYR A 64 -4.53 1.08 -4.97
C TYR A 64 -5.62 1.32 -3.91
N THR A 65 -5.28 1.95 -2.78
CA THR A 65 -6.25 2.45 -1.80
C THR A 65 -6.57 3.94 -1.99
N LEU A 66 -5.57 4.83 -1.92
CA LEU A 66 -5.76 6.29 -2.08
C LEU A 66 -5.49 6.78 -3.52
N TRP A 67 -4.63 6.07 -4.24
CA TRP A 67 -4.26 6.37 -5.61
C TRP A 67 -4.18 5.06 -6.43
N PRO A 68 -4.40 5.10 -7.76
CA PRO A 68 -4.57 3.88 -8.57
C PRO A 68 -3.24 3.30 -9.10
N PHE A 69 -2.16 3.36 -8.33
CA PHE A 69 -0.84 2.89 -8.75
C PHE A 69 0.07 2.54 -7.58
N TRP A 70 1.07 1.70 -7.81
CA TRP A 70 2.23 1.55 -6.92
C TRP A 70 3.23 2.70 -7.01
N VAL A 71 3.43 3.43 -5.91
CA VAL A 71 4.33 4.60 -5.82
C VAL A 71 5.80 4.27 -6.09
N ASP A 72 6.22 3.04 -5.81
CA ASP A 72 7.59 2.56 -5.99
C ASP A 72 7.82 1.83 -7.33
N THR A 73 6.78 1.75 -8.19
CA THR A 73 6.85 0.96 -9.43
C THR A 73 6.40 1.74 -10.66
N HIS A 74 5.27 2.43 -10.60
CA HIS A 74 4.60 2.99 -11.80
C HIS A 74 4.92 4.47 -12.05
N VAL A 75 5.65 5.10 -11.14
CA VAL A 75 6.00 6.52 -11.15
C VAL A 75 7.45 6.69 -10.74
N ASP A 76 8.06 7.81 -11.11
CA ASP A 76 9.47 8.13 -10.87
C ASP A 76 9.59 9.38 -9.98
N PRO A 77 9.64 9.25 -8.64
CA PRO A 77 9.85 10.38 -7.73
C PRO A 77 11.15 11.15 -8.02
N PRO A 78 11.27 12.44 -7.61
CA PRO A 78 10.32 13.19 -6.83
C PRO A 78 9.15 13.70 -7.66
N PHE A 79 8.09 14.06 -6.96
CA PHE A 79 6.90 14.69 -7.50
C PHE A 79 6.98 16.21 -7.38
N HIS A 80 6.20 16.91 -8.19
CA HIS A 80 6.00 18.34 -8.07
C HIS A 80 4.59 18.73 -8.51
N LYS A 81 4.11 19.87 -8.04
CA LYS A 81 2.86 20.46 -8.52
C LYS A 81 3.17 21.35 -9.73
N SER A 82 2.58 21.00 -10.87
CA SER A 82 2.65 21.80 -12.10
C SER A 82 1.80 23.06 -11.97
N SER A 83 2.04 24.03 -12.86
CA SER A 83 1.33 25.32 -12.88
C SER A 83 -0.17 25.20 -13.17
N ASP A 84 -0.58 24.13 -13.85
CA ASP A 84 -1.98 23.73 -14.08
C ASP A 84 -2.63 23.07 -12.85
N GLY A 85 -1.89 22.92 -11.75
CA GLY A 85 -2.34 22.31 -10.51
C GLY A 85 -2.26 20.77 -10.48
N THR A 86 -1.84 20.12 -11.56
CA THR A 86 -1.64 18.66 -11.56
C THR A 86 -0.38 18.29 -10.79
N VAL A 87 -0.36 17.09 -10.20
CA VAL A 87 0.86 16.53 -9.61
C VAL A 87 1.52 15.65 -10.65
N ARG A 88 2.81 15.86 -10.89
CA ARG A 88 3.60 15.09 -11.87
C ARG A 88 4.84 14.50 -11.24
N ASP A 89 5.25 13.34 -11.72
CA ASP A 89 6.54 12.72 -11.38
C ASP A 89 7.72 13.36 -12.16
N ARG A 90 8.95 12.85 -11.97
CA ARG A 90 10.15 13.33 -12.66
C ARG A 90 10.07 13.21 -14.19
N ARG A 91 9.30 12.26 -14.70
CA ARG A 91 9.13 12.01 -16.14
C ARG A 91 7.98 12.81 -16.74
N GLY A 92 7.29 13.62 -15.93
CA GLY A 92 6.13 14.39 -16.36
C GLY A 92 4.85 13.54 -16.44
N GLN A 93 4.83 12.34 -15.85
CA GLN A 93 3.62 11.53 -15.77
C GLN A 93 2.66 12.14 -14.75
N ASP A 94 1.41 12.34 -15.16
CA ASP A 94 0.36 12.82 -14.27
C ASP A 94 0.02 11.78 -13.20
N VAL A 95 -0.05 12.25 -11.96
CA VAL A 95 -0.36 11.48 -10.76
C VAL A 95 -1.66 12.01 -10.17
N ARG A 96 -2.57 11.10 -9.80
CA ARG A 96 -3.89 11.45 -9.26
C ARG A 96 -4.34 10.48 -8.17
N LEU A 97 -5.20 10.96 -7.29
CA LEU A 97 -5.94 10.15 -6.33
C LEU A 97 -7.12 9.44 -7.02
N TYR A 98 -7.73 8.48 -6.32
CA TYR A 98 -9.12 8.14 -6.65
C TYR A 98 -10.03 9.36 -6.45
N PRO A 99 -11.03 9.60 -7.32
CA PRO A 99 -11.74 10.88 -7.37
C PRO A 99 -12.37 11.33 -6.07
N GLU A 100 -12.93 10.40 -5.28
CA GLU A 100 -13.69 10.69 -4.06
C GLU A 100 -12.84 10.62 -2.78
N VAL A 101 -11.53 10.39 -2.88
CA VAL A 101 -10.64 10.30 -1.70
C VAL A 101 -10.66 11.58 -0.85
N PRO A 102 -10.60 12.80 -1.42
CA PRO A 102 -10.73 14.03 -0.63
C PRO A 102 -12.04 14.09 0.16
N GLU A 103 -13.16 13.72 -0.44
CA GLU A 103 -14.49 13.69 0.19
C GLU A 103 -14.58 12.61 1.28
N VAL A 104 -14.00 11.43 1.05
CA VAL A 104 -13.91 10.34 2.03
C VAL A 104 -13.18 10.82 3.29
N LEU A 105 -12.00 11.43 3.14
CA LEU A 105 -11.21 11.91 4.27
C LEU A 105 -11.87 13.09 4.98
N LYS A 106 -12.48 14.01 4.22
CA LYS A 106 -13.28 15.11 4.79
C LYS A 106 -14.49 14.59 5.57
N ARG A 107 -15.14 13.53 5.10
CA ARG A 107 -16.26 12.89 5.80
C ARG A 107 -15.81 12.29 7.12
N LEU A 108 -14.71 11.53 7.14
CA LEU A 108 -14.12 10.99 8.38
C LEU A 108 -13.78 12.10 9.38
N GLN A 109 -13.15 13.18 8.92
CA GLN A 109 -12.84 14.33 9.76
C GLN A 109 -14.11 14.98 10.33
N SER A 110 -15.16 15.15 9.52
CA SER A 110 -16.45 15.72 9.97
C SER A 110 -17.16 14.87 11.04
N LEU A 111 -16.88 13.57 11.07
CA LEU A 111 -17.38 12.63 12.07
C LEU A 111 -16.50 12.58 13.32
N GLY A 112 -15.42 13.36 13.37
CA GLY A 112 -14.45 13.33 14.48
C GLY A 112 -13.62 12.05 14.53
N VAL A 113 -13.54 11.29 13.43
CA VAL A 113 -12.77 10.04 13.36
C VAL A 113 -11.32 10.37 12.97
N PRO A 114 -10.33 10.11 13.85
CA PRO A 114 -8.93 10.37 13.53
C PRO A 114 -8.43 9.39 12.45
N GLY A 115 -7.77 9.92 11.42
CA GLY A 115 -7.16 9.11 10.37
C GLY A 115 -5.72 8.71 10.69
N ALA A 116 -5.32 7.53 10.23
CA ALA A 116 -3.94 7.08 10.22
C ALA A 116 -3.60 6.39 8.90
N ALA A 117 -2.35 6.53 8.44
CA ALA A 117 -1.83 5.82 7.28
C ALA A 117 -0.97 4.64 7.74
N ALA A 118 -1.15 3.49 7.09
CA ALA A 118 -0.23 2.37 7.21
C ALA A 118 0.19 1.96 5.79
N SER A 119 1.49 1.85 5.50
CA SER A 119 2.01 1.48 4.18
C SER A 119 3.21 0.55 4.27
N ARG A 120 3.29 -0.44 3.37
CA ARG A 120 4.48 -1.28 3.22
C ARG A 120 5.45 -0.77 2.15
N THR A 121 5.13 0.35 1.51
CA THR A 121 5.96 0.87 0.43
C THR A 121 7.40 1.09 0.91
N SER A 122 8.31 0.78 0.01
CA SER A 122 9.74 1.05 0.16
C SER A 122 10.10 2.49 -0.26
N GLU A 123 9.25 3.12 -1.08
CA GLU A 123 9.35 4.50 -1.51
C GLU A 123 8.69 5.43 -0.49
N ILE A 124 9.34 5.56 0.66
CA ILE A 124 8.82 6.29 1.82
C ILE A 124 8.76 7.79 1.54
N GLU A 125 9.79 8.34 0.91
CA GLU A 125 9.88 9.77 0.60
C GLU A 125 8.83 10.15 -0.44
N GLY A 126 8.73 9.41 -1.55
CA GLY A 126 7.71 9.63 -2.56
C GLY A 126 6.29 9.53 -2.01
N ALA A 127 5.99 8.53 -1.18
CA ALA A 127 4.67 8.39 -0.58
C ALA A 127 4.31 9.58 0.34
N ASN A 128 5.24 10.04 1.18
CA ASN A 128 5.00 11.21 2.03
C ASN A 128 4.86 12.49 1.20
N GLN A 129 5.65 12.64 0.14
CA GLN A 129 5.56 13.78 -0.77
C GLN A 129 4.20 13.84 -1.48
N LEU A 130 3.64 12.70 -1.91
CA LEU A 130 2.29 12.66 -2.47
C LEU A 130 1.23 13.09 -1.45
N LEU A 131 1.33 12.63 -0.19
CA LEU A 131 0.42 13.07 0.88
C LEU A 131 0.49 14.59 1.08
N GLU A 132 1.67 15.19 0.92
CA GLU A 132 1.87 16.64 1.03
C GLU A 132 1.29 17.40 -0.18
N LEU A 133 1.63 16.99 -1.40
CA LEU A 133 1.22 17.66 -2.63
C LEU A 133 -0.30 17.59 -2.87
N PHE A 134 -0.94 16.52 -2.42
CA PHE A 134 -2.40 16.37 -2.42
C PHE A 134 -3.07 16.94 -1.16
N ASP A 135 -2.32 17.57 -0.25
CA ASP A 135 -2.81 18.21 0.97
C ASP A 135 -3.65 17.25 1.85
N LEU A 136 -3.15 16.00 1.94
CA LEU A 136 -3.74 14.92 2.70
C LEU A 136 -3.12 14.73 4.09
N ILE A 137 -1.92 15.26 4.32
CA ILE A 137 -1.20 15.13 5.61
C ILE A 137 -2.10 15.51 6.80
N ARG A 138 -2.93 16.54 6.66
CA ARG A 138 -3.86 17.02 7.70
C ARG A 138 -4.90 16.00 8.16
N TYR A 139 -5.20 14.98 7.35
CA TYR A 139 -6.17 13.94 7.70
C TYR A 139 -5.53 12.75 8.43
N PHE A 140 -4.19 12.65 8.42
CA PHE A 140 -3.45 11.53 9.00
C PHE A 140 -2.63 11.97 10.21
N VAL A 141 -3.20 11.78 11.41
CA VAL A 141 -2.55 12.09 12.69
C VAL A 141 -1.30 11.25 12.89
N HIS A 142 -1.35 9.98 12.48
CA HIS A 142 -0.22 9.06 12.52
C HIS A 142 0.01 8.41 11.17
N ARG A 143 1.27 8.12 10.85
CA ARG A 143 1.68 7.50 9.60
C ARG A 143 2.77 6.47 9.90
N GLU A 144 2.46 5.19 9.68
CA GLU A 144 3.43 4.11 9.67
C GLU A 144 3.69 3.76 8.19
N ILE A 145 4.73 4.32 7.57
CA ILE A 145 5.04 4.12 6.14
C ILE A 145 6.45 3.56 6.05
N TYR A 146 6.58 2.24 5.93
CA TYR A 146 7.84 1.55 5.76
C TYR A 146 7.62 0.06 5.41
N PRO A 147 8.58 -0.62 4.78
CA PRO A 147 8.47 -2.06 4.54
C PRO A 147 8.37 -2.86 5.84
N GLY A 148 7.37 -3.73 5.97
CA GLY A 148 7.17 -4.56 7.16
C GLY A 148 5.81 -5.24 7.22
N SER A 149 5.55 -6.07 8.23
CA SER A 149 4.22 -6.67 8.42
C SER A 149 3.21 -5.61 8.85
N LYS A 150 1.96 -5.70 8.37
CA LYS A 150 0.88 -4.83 8.85
C LYS A 150 0.60 -4.93 10.32
N ILE A 151 0.84 -6.11 10.91
CA ILE A 151 0.70 -6.31 12.34
C ILE A 151 1.56 -5.29 13.09
N THR A 152 2.84 -5.15 12.72
CA THR A 152 3.76 -4.19 13.34
C THR A 152 3.33 -2.74 13.16
N HIS A 153 2.71 -2.40 12.02
CA HIS A 153 2.15 -1.06 11.80
C HIS A 153 1.01 -0.80 12.78
N PHE A 154 0.07 -1.73 12.90
CA PHE A 154 -1.06 -1.62 13.79
C PHE A 154 -0.66 -1.60 15.27
N GLU A 155 0.30 -2.43 15.69
CA GLU A 155 0.87 -2.39 17.04
C GLU A 155 1.44 -1.01 17.38
N ARG A 156 2.19 -0.39 16.47
CA ARG A 156 2.72 0.96 16.67
C ARG A 156 1.63 2.04 16.67
N LEU A 157 0.62 1.90 15.80
CA LEU A 157 -0.54 2.80 15.80
C LEU A 157 -1.30 2.70 17.13
N GLN A 158 -1.53 1.50 17.65
CA GLN A 158 -2.14 1.30 18.96
C GLN A 158 -1.28 1.91 20.08
N GLN A 159 0.04 1.68 20.08
CA GLN A 159 0.93 2.28 21.08
C GLN A 159 0.91 3.81 21.06
N LYS A 160 0.84 4.44 19.87
CA LYS A 160 0.80 5.90 19.72
C LYS A 160 -0.56 6.52 20.07
N THR A 161 -1.65 5.81 19.76
CA THR A 161 -3.02 6.34 19.90
C THR A 161 -3.71 5.93 21.20
N GLY A 162 -3.31 4.81 21.79
CA GLY A 162 -4.04 4.16 22.89
C GLY A 162 -5.37 3.53 22.46
N ILE A 163 -5.71 3.53 21.16
CA ILE A 163 -7.00 3.03 20.67
C ILE A 163 -6.97 1.49 20.65
N PRO A 164 -7.95 0.79 21.25
CA PRO A 164 -8.05 -0.66 21.14
C PRO A 164 -8.25 -1.11 19.69
N PHE A 165 -7.68 -2.24 19.29
CA PHE A 165 -7.84 -2.76 17.92
C PHE A 165 -9.31 -2.95 17.53
N SER A 166 -10.16 -3.38 18.46
CA SER A 166 -11.60 -3.51 18.26
C SER A 166 -12.30 -2.20 17.90
N GLN A 167 -11.70 -1.06 18.21
CA GLN A 167 -12.21 0.28 17.88
C GLN A 167 -11.57 0.86 16.61
N MET A 168 -10.78 0.07 15.87
CA MET A 168 -10.19 0.47 14.60
C MET A 168 -10.98 -0.12 13.43
N ILE A 169 -11.12 0.70 12.37
CA ILE A 169 -11.53 0.26 11.05
C ILE A 169 -10.37 0.43 10.08
N PHE A 170 -10.16 -0.56 9.21
CA PHE A 170 -9.05 -0.61 8.29
C PHE A 170 -9.55 -0.88 6.87
N PHE A 171 -9.04 -0.12 5.91
CA PHE A 171 -9.36 -0.26 4.49
C PHE A 171 -8.06 -0.59 3.74
N ASP A 172 -8.06 -1.69 2.99
CA ASP A 172 -6.90 -2.18 2.24
C ASP A 172 -7.38 -2.99 1.03
N ASP A 173 -6.72 -2.84 -0.11
CA ASP A 173 -7.04 -3.59 -1.33
C ASP A 173 -6.40 -4.98 -1.37
N GLU A 174 -5.46 -5.28 -0.49
CA GLU A 174 -4.77 -6.57 -0.45
C GLU A 174 -5.37 -7.48 0.63
N ARG A 175 -6.03 -8.54 0.17
CA ARG A 175 -6.76 -9.50 1.00
C ARG A 175 -5.89 -10.12 2.11
N ARG A 176 -4.59 -10.32 1.88
CA ARG A 176 -3.70 -10.84 2.92
C ARG A 176 -3.58 -9.89 4.12
N ASN A 177 -3.48 -8.59 3.87
CA ASN A 177 -3.43 -7.58 4.93
C ASN A 177 -4.73 -7.58 5.74
N ILE A 178 -5.87 -7.69 5.06
CA ILE A 178 -7.18 -7.83 5.70
C ILE A 178 -7.20 -9.05 6.63
N VAL A 179 -6.76 -10.21 6.14
CA VAL A 179 -6.69 -11.44 6.94
C VAL A 179 -5.76 -11.28 8.13
N ASP A 180 -4.56 -10.74 7.94
CA ASP A 180 -3.60 -10.59 9.02
C ASP A 180 -4.07 -9.59 10.08
N VAL A 181 -4.52 -8.41 9.67
CA VAL A 181 -4.96 -7.36 10.59
C VAL A 181 -6.27 -7.73 11.30
N SER A 182 -7.17 -8.49 10.66
CA SER A 182 -8.39 -8.97 11.32
C SER A 182 -8.12 -9.86 12.53
N LYS A 183 -6.99 -10.58 12.57
CA LYS A 183 -6.58 -11.40 13.72
C LYS A 183 -6.32 -10.58 14.98
N LEU A 184 -6.09 -9.27 14.84
CA LEU A 184 -5.94 -8.33 15.95
C LEU A 184 -7.29 -7.85 16.52
N GLY A 185 -8.41 -8.18 15.87
CA GLY A 185 -9.74 -7.69 16.22
C GLY A 185 -10.15 -6.38 15.53
N VAL A 186 -9.34 -5.90 14.58
CA VAL A 186 -9.67 -4.72 13.75
C VAL A 186 -10.76 -5.06 12.75
N THR A 187 -11.74 -4.16 12.56
CA THR A 187 -12.71 -4.32 11.47
C THR A 187 -12.03 -3.99 10.14
N CYS A 188 -11.85 -5.00 9.29
CA CYS A 188 -11.10 -4.86 8.04
C CYS A 188 -12.05 -4.90 6.83
N ILE A 189 -11.92 -3.91 5.94
CA ILE A 189 -12.74 -3.72 4.74
C ILE A 189 -11.84 -3.90 3.52
N HIS A 190 -12.07 -4.96 2.76
CA HIS A 190 -11.34 -5.23 1.53
C HIS A 190 -11.84 -4.32 0.40
N ILE A 191 -10.93 -3.54 -0.18
CA ILE A 191 -11.20 -2.61 -1.28
C ILE A 191 -10.92 -3.32 -2.62
N GLN A 192 -11.71 -3.05 -3.66
CA GLN A 192 -11.44 -3.59 -5.00
C GLN A 192 -11.11 -2.50 -6.04
N ASN A 193 -11.66 -1.29 -5.90
CA ASN A 193 -11.58 -0.23 -6.90
C ASN A 193 -11.24 1.13 -6.28
N GLY A 194 -10.32 1.13 -5.30
CA GLY A 194 -9.97 2.32 -4.54
C GLY A 194 -11.03 2.81 -3.56
N MET A 195 -10.62 3.73 -2.69
CA MET A 195 -11.54 4.36 -1.74
C MET A 195 -12.52 5.30 -2.43
N ASN A 196 -13.79 5.17 -2.05
CA ASN A 196 -14.90 6.03 -2.45
C ASN A 196 -15.93 6.12 -1.31
N LEU A 197 -16.92 7.00 -1.43
CA LEU A 197 -17.93 7.26 -0.41
C LEU A 197 -18.82 6.06 -0.12
N GLN A 198 -19.08 5.22 -1.13
CA GLN A 198 -19.84 3.98 -0.94
C GLN A 198 -19.05 2.98 -0.10
N THR A 199 -17.78 2.75 -0.42
CA THR A 199 -16.87 1.89 0.35
C THR A 199 -16.74 2.37 1.79
N LEU A 200 -16.59 3.68 2.01
CA LEU A 200 -16.58 4.26 3.35
C LEU A 200 -17.88 3.97 4.10
N SER A 201 -19.03 4.23 3.47
CA SER A 201 -20.35 4.04 4.09
C SER A 201 -20.61 2.59 4.47
N GLN A 202 -20.30 1.65 3.58
CA GLN A 202 -20.39 0.22 3.84
C GLN A 202 -19.43 -0.23 4.94
N GLY A 203 -18.21 0.31 4.94
CA GLY A 203 -17.21 0.05 5.98
C GLY A 203 -17.69 0.49 7.36
N LEU A 204 -18.19 1.72 7.49
CA LEU A 204 -18.71 2.24 8.76
C LEU A 204 -19.94 1.46 9.24
N GLN A 205 -20.82 1.02 8.34
CA GLN A 205 -21.92 0.13 8.69
C GLN A 205 -21.44 -1.23 9.20
N THR A 206 -20.42 -1.80 8.57
CA THR A 206 -19.80 -3.06 8.98
C THR A 206 -19.16 -2.93 10.36
N PHE A 207 -18.44 -1.84 10.60
CA PHE A 207 -17.86 -1.53 11.90
C PHE A 207 -18.93 -1.37 12.97
N ALA A 208 -20.00 -0.61 12.70
CA ALA A 208 -21.10 -0.44 13.65
C ALA A 208 -21.74 -1.78 14.04
N LYS A 209 -21.98 -2.67 13.08
CA LYS A 209 -22.50 -4.03 13.34
C LYS A 209 -21.54 -4.90 14.15
N ALA A 210 -20.23 -4.76 13.92
CA ALA A 210 -19.23 -5.48 14.70
C ALA A 210 -19.19 -5.02 16.17
N GLN A 211 -19.53 -3.76 16.45
CA GLN A 211 -19.59 -3.24 17.83
C GLN A 211 -20.84 -3.65 18.60
N THR A 212 -21.91 -4.04 17.92
CA THR A 212 -23.18 -4.38 18.59
C THR A 212 -23.22 -5.81 19.15
N GLY A 213 -22.18 -6.63 18.92
CA GLY A 213 -22.17 -8.05 19.30
C GLY A 213 -23.27 -8.88 18.61
N PRO A 214 -23.26 -10.22 18.76
CA PRO A 214 -24.48 -11.01 18.67
C PRO A 214 -25.45 -10.73 19.82
#